data_AF-A0A534FFL6-F1
#
_entry.id   AF-A0A534FFL6-F1
#
_cell.length_a   1.000
_cell.length_b   1.000
_cell.length_c   1.000
_cell.angle_alpha   90.00
_cell.angle_beta   90.00
_cell.angle_gamma   90.00
#
_symmetry.space_group_name_H-M   'P 1'
#
loop_
_entity.id
_entity.type
_entity.pdbx_description
1 polymer ?
#
loop_
_entity_poly.entity_id
_entity_poly.type
_entity_poly.pdbx_seq_one_letter_code
_entity_poly.pdbx_strand_id
1 'polypeptide(L)'
;MFALEWCEFCWSVRRLFAKQGIAYRSVDLDSVEYQDGNLGGEIRAALSARTSVNTIPQIFVGGEFVGGCTDVFGAHRDGRLQVLLDKNRVSYDRNLHLDAYSFLPAWLHPR
;
A
#
# COMPACT_ATOMS: atom_id res chain seq x y z
N MET A 1 -2.53 -5.23 1.45
CA MET A 1 -1.22 -4.57 1.31
C MET A 1 -0.17 -5.52 1.85
N PHE A 2 0.86 -5.81 1.06
CA PHE A 2 2.05 -6.51 1.54
C PHE A 2 3.09 -5.46 1.94
N ALA A 3 3.62 -5.61 3.15
CA ALA A 3 4.38 -4.57 3.83
C ALA A 3 5.53 -5.17 4.65
N LEU A 4 6.36 -4.28 5.20
CA LEU A 4 7.27 -4.58 6.29
C LEU A 4 6.97 -3.63 7.45
N GLU A 5 7.16 -4.10 8.68
CA GLU A 5 6.89 -3.32 9.89
C GLU A 5 7.77 -2.07 9.97
N TRP A 6 9.05 -2.17 9.59
CA TRP A 6 10.03 -1.07 9.65
C TRP A 6 9.99 -0.10 8.46
N CYS A 7 9.18 -0.36 7.43
CA CYS A 7 9.26 0.40 6.18
C CYS A 7 8.47 1.72 6.24
N GLU A 8 9.16 2.85 6.08
CA GLU A 8 8.55 4.19 6.13
C GLU A 8 7.54 4.44 4.98
N PHE A 9 7.78 3.87 3.79
CA PHE A 9 6.82 3.92 2.69
C PHE A 9 5.57 3.09 2.98
N CYS A 10 5.70 1.99 3.73
CA CYS A 10 4.52 1.27 4.20
C CYS A 10 3.71 2.13 5.17
N TRP A 11 4.37 2.81 6.11
CA TRP A 11 3.71 3.73 7.03
C TRP A 11 3.00 4.88 6.30
N SER A 12 3.59 5.39 5.23
CA SER A 12 3.00 6.45 4.40
C SER A 12 1.65 6.01 3.83
N VAL A 13 1.58 4.81 3.23
CA VAL A 13 0.31 4.25 2.71
C VAL A 13 -0.69 3.95 3.83
N ARG A 14 -0.23 3.38 4.95
CA ARG A 14 -1.10 3.13 6.13
C ARG A 14 -1.73 4.42 6.64
N ARG A 15 -0.96 5.53 6.68
CA ARG A 15 -1.46 6.86 7.07
C ARG A 15 -2.50 7.41 6.10
N LEU A 16 -2.26 7.29 4.79
CA LEU A 16 -3.25 7.67 3.76
C LEU A 16 -4.56 6.90 3.97
N PHE A 17 -4.49 5.57 4.05
CA PHE A 17 -5.67 4.72 4.20
C PHE A 17 -6.41 5.00 5.51
N ALA A 18 -5.69 5.16 6.62
CA ALA A 18 -6.28 5.54 7.90
C ALA A 18 -7.00 6.89 7.83
N LYS A 19 -6.39 7.91 7.20
CA LYS A 19 -6.99 9.24 7.07
C LYS A 19 -8.24 9.22 6.19
N GLN A 20 -8.27 8.40 5.14
CA GLN A 20 -9.45 8.24 4.29
C GLN A 20 -10.48 7.23 4.81
N GLY A 21 -10.22 6.58 5.95
CA GLY A 21 -11.11 5.52 6.45
C GLY A 21 -11.19 4.29 5.53
N ILE A 22 -10.17 4.05 4.70
CA ILE A 22 -10.09 2.89 3.83
C ILE A 22 -9.76 1.67 4.68
N ALA A 23 -10.66 0.69 4.71
CA ALA A 23 -10.39 -0.61 5.30
C ALA A 23 -9.38 -1.39 4.44
N TYR A 24 -8.34 -1.95 5.06
CA TYR A 24 -7.34 -2.77 4.39
C TYR A 24 -6.82 -3.88 5.30
N ARG A 25 -6.32 -4.96 4.69
CA ARG A 25 -5.50 -5.97 5.36
C ARG A 25 -4.02 -5.67 5.11
N SER A 26 -3.22 -5.61 6.16
CA SER A 26 -1.76 -5.64 6.07
C SER A 26 -1.27 -7.07 6.21
N VAL A 27 -0.28 -7.46 5.41
CA VAL A 27 0.49 -8.69 5.56
C VAL A 27 1.93 -8.23 5.74
N ASP A 28 2.38 -8.24 6.99
CA ASP A 28 3.68 -7.70 7.40
C ASP A 28 4.68 -8.85 7.39
N LEU A 29 5.45 -8.93 6.31
CA LEU A 29 6.22 -10.11 5.90
C LEU A 29 7.43 -10.40 6.81
N ASP A 30 7.81 -9.43 7.64
CA ASP A 30 8.86 -9.51 8.66
C ASP A 30 8.32 -9.81 10.06
N SER A 31 7.00 -9.89 10.26
CA SER A 31 6.42 -10.22 11.56
C SER A 31 6.65 -11.70 11.92
N VAL A 32 6.55 -12.02 13.22
CA VAL A 32 6.79 -13.36 13.77
C VAL A 32 5.94 -14.43 13.07
N GLU A 33 4.68 -14.12 12.72
CA GLU A 33 3.77 -15.03 12.02
C GLU A 33 4.34 -15.52 10.68
N TYR A 34 5.04 -14.66 9.93
CA TYR A 34 5.56 -14.97 8.61
C TYR A 34 7.04 -15.38 8.63
N GLN A 35 7.70 -15.37 9.79
CA GLN A 35 9.06 -15.89 9.91
C GLN A 35 9.11 -17.41 9.97
N ASP A 36 8.06 -18.06 10.52
CA ASP A 36 8.01 -19.52 10.59
C ASP A 36 8.08 -20.14 9.19
N GLY A 37 8.96 -21.15 9.06
CA GLY A 37 9.21 -21.81 7.77
C GLY A 37 9.64 -20.89 6.62
N ASN A 38 10.11 -19.66 6.87
CA ASN A 38 10.43 -18.66 5.84
C ASN A 38 9.21 -18.25 4.95
N LEU A 39 7.99 -18.34 5.49
CA LEU A 39 6.77 -18.02 4.74
C LEU A 39 6.78 -16.60 4.15
N GLY A 40 7.31 -15.62 4.87
CA GLY A 40 7.47 -14.24 4.39
C GLY A 40 8.36 -14.15 3.17
N GLY A 41 9.47 -14.91 3.13
CA GLY A 41 10.35 -15.02 1.97
C GLY A 41 9.66 -15.66 0.76
N GLU A 42 8.89 -16.73 0.98
CA GLU A 42 8.11 -17.39 -0.07
C GLU A 42 7.04 -16.47 -0.66
N ILE A 43 6.32 -15.72 0.19
CA ILE A 43 5.34 -14.73 -0.26
C ILE A 43 6.02 -13.63 -1.08
N ARG A 44 7.19 -13.13 -0.67
CA ARG A 44 7.96 -12.14 -1.46
C ARG A 44 8.33 -12.68 -2.84
N ALA A 45 8.77 -13.94 -2.92
CA ALA A 45 9.11 -14.57 -4.19
C ALA A 45 7.86 -14.70 -5.09
N ALA A 46 6.72 -15.13 -4.54
CA ALA A 46 5.46 -15.22 -5.27
C ALA A 46 4.96 -13.85 -5.75
N LEU A 47 5.07 -12.81 -4.93
CA LEU A 47 4.72 -11.43 -5.28
C LEU A 47 5.59 -10.91 -6.43
N SER A 48 6.91 -11.13 -6.35
CA SER A 48 7.85 -10.76 -7.41
C SER A 48 7.51 -11.47 -8.72
N ALA A 49 7.27 -12.78 -8.69
CA ALA A 49 6.89 -13.54 -9.88
C ALA A 49 5.57 -13.05 -10.51
N ARG A 50 4.61 -12.58 -9.69
CA ARG A 50 3.31 -12.09 -10.16
C ARG A 50 3.33 -10.66 -10.68
N THR A 51 4.18 -9.80 -10.12
CA THR A 51 4.15 -8.35 -10.38
C THR A 51 5.38 -7.84 -11.15
N SER A 52 6.44 -8.65 -11.23
CA SER A 52 7.78 -8.24 -11.65
C SER A 52 8.39 -7.13 -10.78
N VAL A 53 7.83 -6.87 -9.59
CA VAL A 53 8.29 -5.85 -8.63
C VAL A 53 8.87 -6.53 -7.39
N ASN A 54 10.07 -6.10 -7.00
CA ASN A 54 10.82 -6.66 -5.86
C ASN A 54 10.77 -5.79 -4.59
N THR A 55 10.18 -4.60 -4.70
CA THR A 55 10.07 -3.63 -3.61
C THR A 55 8.74 -3.77 -2.87
N ILE A 56 8.70 -3.17 -1.69
CA ILE A 56 7.56 -3.10 -0.79
C ILE A 56 7.35 -1.61 -0.44
N PRO A 57 6.12 -1.11 -0.21
CA PRO A 57 4.86 -1.85 -0.19
C PRO A 57 4.39 -2.35 -1.56
N GLN A 58 3.61 -3.42 -1.58
CA GLN A 58 2.81 -3.82 -2.75
C GLN A 58 1.33 -3.80 -2.42
N ILE A 59 0.58 -2.99 -3.17
CA ILE A 59 -0.84 -2.73 -2.91
C ILE A 59 -1.68 -3.41 -3.99
N PHE A 60 -2.73 -4.07 -3.52
CA PHE A 60 -3.74 -4.69 -4.36
C PHE A 60 -5.12 -4.24 -3.91
N VAL A 61 -6.02 -4.01 -4.86
CA VAL A 61 -7.43 -3.68 -4.62
C VAL A 61 -8.27 -4.61 -5.49
N GLY A 62 -9.15 -5.42 -4.88
CA GLY A 62 -9.95 -6.39 -5.65
C GLY A 62 -9.12 -7.46 -6.38
N GLY A 63 -7.88 -7.72 -5.92
CA GLY A 63 -6.94 -8.61 -6.59
C GLY A 63 -6.12 -7.96 -7.72
N GLU A 64 -6.43 -6.73 -8.13
CA GLU A 64 -5.67 -5.95 -9.11
C GLU A 64 -4.43 -5.32 -8.45
N PHE A 65 -3.27 -5.45 -9.07
CA PHE A 65 -2.03 -4.83 -8.60
C PHE A 65 -2.04 -3.33 -8.91
N VAL A 66 -1.98 -2.49 -7.87
CA VAL A 66 -1.99 -1.03 -8.01
C VAL A 66 -0.58 -0.47 -8.16
N GLY A 67 0.39 -1.09 -7.48
CA GLY A 67 1.78 -0.67 -7.44
C GLY A 67 2.33 -0.52 -6.02
N GLY A 68 3.38 0.29 -5.89
CA GLY A 68 3.99 0.70 -4.63
C GLY A 68 3.40 1.98 -4.05
N CYS A 69 4.11 2.59 -3.09
CA CYS A 69 3.63 3.78 -2.37
C CYS A 69 3.33 4.95 -3.31
N THR A 70 4.27 5.29 -4.20
CA THR A 70 4.12 6.40 -5.15
C THR A 70 3.03 6.12 -6.18
N ASP A 71 2.87 4.88 -6.61
CA ASP A 71 1.83 4.49 -7.57
C ASP A 71 0.43 4.61 -6.97
N VAL A 72 0.27 4.23 -5.70
CA VAL A 72 -0.98 4.43 -4.95
C VAL A 72 -1.27 5.91 -4.74
N PHE A 73 -0.25 6.73 -4.46
CA PHE A 73 -0.44 8.16 -4.27
C PHE A 73 -0.78 8.86 -5.59
N GLY A 74 -0.16 8.45 -6.70
CA GLY A 74 -0.54 8.87 -8.03
C GLY A 74 -1.99 8.50 -8.37
N ALA A 75 -2.35 7.23 -8.11
CA ALA A 75 -3.72 6.72 -8.32
C ALA A 75 -4.77 7.41 -7.44
N HIS A 76 -4.39 7.82 -6.23
CA HIS A 76 -5.26 8.59 -5.35
C HIS A 76 -5.51 9.99 -5.91
N ARG A 77 -4.46 10.65 -6.41
CA ARG A 77 -4.52 12.00 -6.98
C ARG A 77 -5.30 12.04 -8.30
N ASP A 78 -5.14 11.03 -9.16
CA ASP A 78 -5.78 10.98 -10.48
C ASP A 78 -7.19 10.36 -10.47
N GLY A 79 -7.67 9.87 -9.32
CA GLY A 79 -8.99 9.27 -9.16
C GLY A 79 -9.06 7.77 -9.44
N ARG A 80 -7.99 7.15 -9.96
CA ARG A 80 -7.98 5.71 -10.28
C ARG A 80 -8.17 4.83 -9.05
N LEU A 81 -7.60 5.22 -7.91
CA LEU A 81 -7.77 4.47 -6.66
C LEU A 81 -9.25 4.46 -6.23
N GLN A 82 -9.91 5.61 -6.31
CA GLN A 82 -11.32 5.79 -5.98
C GLN A 82 -12.22 4.91 -6.87
N VAL A 83 -11.94 4.86 -8.17
CA VAL A 83 -12.63 3.97 -9.12
C VAL A 83 -12.45 2.50 -8.72
N LEU A 84 -11.24 2.08 -8.34
CA LEU A 84 -10.97 0.71 -7.90
C LEU A 84 -11.66 0.37 -6.58
N LEU A 85 -11.69 1.30 -5.62
CA LEU A 85 -12.39 1.14 -4.34
C LEU A 85 -13.91 1.01 -4.57
N ASP A 86 -14.49 1.86 -5.42
CA ASP A 86 -15.91 1.83 -5.78
C ASP A 86 -16.31 0.52 -6.46
N LYS A 87 -15.52 0.09 -7.46
CA LYS A 87 -15.69 -1.19 -8.16
C LYS A 87 -15.72 -2.37 -7.19
N ASN A 88 -14.93 -2.30 -6.11
CA ASN A 88 -14.81 -3.37 -5.11
C ASN A 88 -15.63 -3.11 -3.83
N ARG A 89 -16.50 -2.10 -3.83
CA ARG A 89 -17.38 -1.75 -2.70
C ARG A 89 -16.63 -1.49 -1.40
N VAL A 90 -15.41 -0.94 -1.48
CA VAL A 90 -14.64 -0.50 -0.31
C VAL A 90 -15.06 0.92 0.03
N SER A 91 -15.50 1.14 1.27
CA SER A 91 -15.88 2.47 1.75
C SER A 91 -14.65 3.33 2.03
N TYR A 92 -14.76 4.63 1.76
CA TYR A 92 -13.75 5.66 2.06
C TYR A 92 -14.43 7.03 2.16
N ASP A 93 -13.76 7.99 2.80
CA ASP A 93 -14.22 9.38 2.86
C ASP A 93 -14.02 10.08 1.52
N ARG A 94 -15.13 10.35 0.82
CA ARG A 94 -15.17 11.05 -0.47
C ARG A 94 -15.02 12.56 -0.37
N ASN A 95 -15.26 13.13 0.81
CA ASN A 95 -15.23 14.57 1.03
C ASN A 95 -13.84 15.04 1.46
N LEU A 96 -13.00 14.11 1.94
CA LEU A 96 -11.64 14.40 2.36
C LEU A 96 -10.69 14.54 1.17
N HIS A 97 -10.43 15.80 0.80
CA HIS A 97 -9.40 16.17 -0.15
C HIS A 97 -8.07 16.34 0.59
N LEU A 98 -7.12 15.48 0.28
CA LEU A 98 -5.81 15.45 0.93
C LEU A 98 -4.72 15.22 -0.11
N ASP A 99 -3.57 15.82 0.10
CA ASP A 99 -2.39 15.51 -0.69
C ASP A 99 -1.73 14.24 -0.14
N ALA A 100 -1.83 13.14 -0.88
CA ALA A 100 -1.22 11.87 -0.48
C ALA A 100 0.30 11.98 -0.33
N TYR A 101 0.97 12.84 -1.10
CA TYR A 101 2.42 13.01 -1.04
C TYR A 101 2.88 13.64 0.28
N SER A 102 2.01 14.36 0.99
CA SER A 102 2.30 14.89 2.34
C SER A 102 2.60 13.80 3.38
N PHE A 103 2.23 12.54 3.12
CA PHE A 103 2.53 11.41 4.01
C PHE A 103 3.91 10.78 3.77
N LEU A 104 4.62 11.15 2.70
CA LEU A 104 5.95 10.64 2.41
C LEU A 104 6.97 11.03 3.50
N PRO A 105 8.05 10.25 3.67
CA PRO A 105 9.07 10.56 4.66
C PRO A 105 9.65 11.96 4.48
N ALA A 106 9.92 12.64 5.61
CA ALA A 106 10.33 14.04 5.62
C ALA A 106 11.60 14.32 4.78
N TRP A 107 12.52 13.35 4.74
CA TRP A 107 13.78 13.43 4.01
C TRP A 107 13.63 13.41 2.47
N LEU A 108 12.44 13.08 1.96
CA LEU A 108 12.14 13.05 0.52
C LEU A 108 11.61 14.39 -0.01
N HIS A 109 11.13 15.28 0.87
CA HIS A 109 10.64 16.60 0.46
C HIS A 109 11.82 17.52 0.13
N PRO A 110 11.73 18.33 -0.95
CA PRO A 110 12.73 19.36 -1.22
C PRO A 110 12.88 20.28 0.00
N ARG A 111 14.13 20.62 0.34
CA ARG A 111 14.42 21.59 1.40
C ARG A 111 14.05 23.01 0.99
#